data_AF-M5RKW5-F1
#
_entry.id   AF-M5RKW5-F1
#
_cell.length_a   1.000
_cell.length_b   1.000
_cell.length_c   1.000
_cell.angle_alpha   90.00
_cell.angle_beta   90.00
_cell.angle_gamma   90.00
#
_symmetry.space_group_name_H-M   'P 1'
#
loop_
_entity.id
_entity.type
_entity.pdbx_description
1 polymer ?
#
loop_
_entity_poly.entity_id
_entity_poly.type
_entity_poly.pdbx_seq_one_letter_code
_entity_poly.pdbx_strand_id
1 'polypeptide(L)'
;SLVRLGNAMPVECPIPIPRLTSKQFGDLDFRVMPVAFEVHNDLGCNWNEIAYQSEMSVKIFDRFGRSDREVPLTVTFGNFQKTYRLDLVVESAGRYELKTVAAIKESHIGQVLNYLRLLDATRAKIVNFRLRRVESKFVNCSDTLAQRRAFEVDSGDYRGPAILLDVTISMLRDLGTKLANSLYTECLLSNVGHTQRRQIWRDRNVYQDFDLVAQDEAFVVTSL
;
A
#
# COMPACT_ATOMS: atom_id res chain seq x y z
N SER A 1 29.21 7.06 5.02
CA SER A 1 28.50 8.24 5.53
C SER A 1 27.02 8.03 5.30
N LEU A 2 26.25 7.80 6.37
CA LEU A 2 24.80 7.62 6.28
C LEU A 2 24.18 8.91 5.74
N VAL A 3 23.73 8.88 4.50
CA VAL A 3 22.93 9.97 3.94
C VAL A 3 21.65 10.01 4.76
N ARG A 4 21.55 10.96 5.70
CA ARG A 4 20.27 11.33 6.29
C ARG A 4 19.45 11.97 5.17
N LEU A 5 18.68 11.16 4.46
CA LEU A 5 17.69 11.62 3.51
C LEU A 5 16.48 12.14 4.30
N GLY A 6 16.51 13.41 4.68
CA GLY A 6 15.33 14.25 4.94
C GLY A 6 14.56 14.04 6.25
N ASN A 7 14.35 15.13 6.99
CA ASN A 7 13.44 15.25 8.15
C ASN A 7 11.93 15.16 7.79
N ALA A 8 11.55 14.74 6.59
CA ALA A 8 10.17 14.68 6.16
C ALA A 8 9.57 13.29 6.46
N MET A 9 8.31 13.24 6.90
CA MET A 9 7.60 11.97 6.97
C MET A 9 7.59 11.33 5.57
N PRO A 10 8.02 10.06 5.41
CA PRO A 10 8.14 9.42 4.09
C PRO A 10 6.79 9.09 3.45
N VAL A 11 5.69 9.46 4.11
CA VAL A 11 4.32 9.23 3.67
C VAL A 11 3.55 10.53 3.86
N GLU A 12 3.05 11.07 2.76
CA GLU A 12 2.24 12.28 2.71
C GLU A 12 0.79 11.93 2.40
N CYS A 13 -0.13 12.47 3.19
CA CYS A 13 -1.57 12.42 2.98
C CYS A 13 -2.14 13.84 3.18
N PRO A 14 -2.96 14.38 2.25
CA PRO A 14 -3.44 15.76 2.32
C PRO A 14 -4.46 15.99 3.44
N ILE A 15 -4.97 14.92 4.06
CA ILE A 15 -5.91 14.98 5.16
C ILE A 15 -5.36 14.22 6.37
N PRO A 16 -5.61 14.69 7.60
CA PRO A 16 -5.24 13.94 8.79
C PRO A 16 -6.10 12.69 8.90
N ILE A 17 -5.46 11.56 9.19
CA ILE A 17 -6.11 10.25 9.27
C ILE A 17 -5.88 9.67 10.68
N PRO A 18 -6.85 9.74 11.61
CA PRO A 18 -6.66 9.31 12.99
C PRO A 18 -6.71 7.80 13.16
N ARG A 19 -6.04 7.29 14.19
CA ARG A 19 -6.25 5.92 14.71
C ARG A 19 -7.59 5.86 15.43
N LEU A 20 -8.50 5.00 14.95
CA LEU A 20 -9.82 4.82 15.55
C LEU A 20 -9.88 3.56 16.41
N THR A 21 -10.55 3.65 17.55
CA THR A 21 -10.94 2.49 18.36
C THR A 21 -12.02 1.65 17.66
N SER A 22 -12.27 0.42 18.13
CA SER A 22 -13.37 -0.41 17.59
C SER A 22 -14.71 0.32 17.68
N LYS A 23 -14.97 0.95 18.83
CA LYS A 23 -16.22 1.66 19.09
C LYS A 23 -16.38 2.87 18.17
N GLN A 24 -15.37 3.74 18.08
CA GLN A 24 -15.45 4.93 17.21
C GLN A 24 -15.68 4.55 15.74
N PHE A 25 -14.96 3.55 15.23
CA PHE A 25 -15.16 3.12 13.85
C PHE A 25 -16.53 2.45 13.65
N GLY A 26 -16.99 1.64 14.62
CA GLY A 26 -18.32 1.02 14.58
C GLY A 26 -19.46 2.04 14.61
N ASP A 27 -19.37 3.06 15.45
CA ASP A 27 -20.37 4.14 15.56
C ASP A 27 -20.45 4.95 14.25
N LEU A 28 -19.31 5.17 13.58
CA LEU A 28 -19.27 5.79 12.25
C LEU A 28 -19.83 4.86 11.16
N ASP A 29 -19.39 3.60 11.13
CA ASP A 29 -19.81 2.60 10.16
C ASP A 29 -21.32 2.32 10.21
N PHE A 30 -21.91 2.32 11.41
CA PHE A 30 -23.36 2.19 11.59
C PHE A 30 -24.15 3.29 10.87
N ARG A 31 -23.60 4.50 10.78
CA ARG A 31 -24.21 5.61 10.03
C ARG A 31 -23.92 5.54 8.53
N VAL A 32 -22.72 5.07 8.15
CA VAL A 32 -22.28 5.03 6.75
C VAL A 32 -22.91 3.89 5.95
N MET A 33 -23.04 2.69 6.51
CA MET A 33 -23.56 1.53 5.78
C MET A 33 -24.97 1.68 5.22
N PRO A 34 -25.93 2.35 5.90
CA PRO A 34 -27.21 2.71 5.29
C PRO A 34 -27.09 3.45 3.96
N VAL A 35 -26.07 4.30 3.79
CA VAL A 35 -25.79 4.99 2.52
C VAL A 35 -25.33 3.99 1.46
N ALA A 36 -24.45 3.06 1.80
CA ALA A 36 -24.01 2.02 0.86
C ALA A 36 -25.17 1.14 0.39
N PHE A 37 -26.11 0.79 1.28
CA PHE A 37 -27.30 0.02 0.89
C PHE A 37 -28.22 0.82 -0.04
N GLU A 38 -28.42 2.10 0.23
CA GLU A 38 -29.20 2.97 -0.65
C GLU A 38 -28.57 3.11 -2.03
N VAL A 39 -27.27 3.38 -2.11
CA VAL A 39 -26.53 3.42 -3.39
C VAL A 39 -26.70 2.12 -4.17
N HIS A 40 -26.62 0.97 -3.49
CA HIS A 40 -26.80 -0.33 -4.14
C HIS A 40 -28.24 -0.55 -4.62
N ASN A 41 -29.24 -0.08 -3.87
CA ASN A 41 -30.64 -0.13 -4.29
C ASN A 41 -30.91 0.77 -5.51
N ASP A 42 -30.28 1.95 -5.55
CA ASP A 42 -30.46 2.93 -6.62
C ASP A 42 -29.77 2.47 -7.91
N LEU A 43 -28.52 2.01 -7.84
CA LEU A 43 -27.72 1.62 -9.00
C LEU A 43 -27.94 0.15 -9.44
N GLY A 44 -28.32 -0.74 -8.53
CA GLY A 44 -28.23 -2.19 -8.73
C GLY A 44 -26.80 -2.72 -8.53
N CYS A 45 -26.45 -3.89 -9.09
CA CYS A 45 -25.18 -4.61 -8.85
C CYS A 45 -24.24 -4.75 -10.07
N ASN A 46 -24.54 -4.05 -11.17
CA ASN A 46 -23.87 -4.23 -12.47
C ASN A 46 -23.00 -3.05 -12.90
N TRP A 47 -22.77 -2.10 -12.01
CA TRP A 47 -21.89 -0.96 -12.28
C TRP A 47 -20.45 -1.25 -11.89
N ASN A 48 -19.53 -0.40 -12.34
CA ASN A 48 -18.11 -0.46 -11.99
C ASN A 48 -17.83 0.28 -10.67
N GLU A 49 -16.64 0.08 -10.12
CA GLU A 49 -16.22 0.69 -8.84
C GLU A 49 -16.34 2.21 -8.85
N ILE A 50 -15.98 2.87 -9.95
CA ILE A 50 -16.00 4.34 -10.09
C ILE A 50 -17.42 4.89 -9.91
N ALA A 51 -18.44 4.24 -10.48
CA ALA A 51 -19.83 4.65 -10.34
C ALA A 51 -20.28 4.58 -8.87
N TYR A 52 -19.99 3.47 -8.18
CA TYR A 52 -20.30 3.37 -6.75
C TYR A 52 -19.54 4.39 -5.91
N GLN A 53 -18.24 4.60 -6.17
CA GLN A 53 -17.45 5.60 -5.46
C GLN A 53 -18.04 7.01 -5.64
N SER A 54 -18.50 7.35 -6.85
CA SER A 54 -19.13 8.64 -7.13
C SER A 54 -20.43 8.83 -6.35
N GLU A 55 -21.38 7.90 -6.49
CA GLU A 55 -22.70 8.00 -5.83
C GLU A 55 -22.59 7.97 -4.31
N MET A 56 -21.73 7.09 -3.79
CA MET A 56 -21.50 6.96 -2.36
C MET A 56 -20.88 8.25 -1.80
N SER A 57 -19.93 8.87 -2.52
CA SER A 57 -19.34 10.14 -2.12
C SER A 57 -20.37 11.28 -2.07
N VAL A 58 -21.26 11.39 -3.06
CA VAL A 58 -22.30 12.43 -3.10
C VAL A 58 -23.25 12.28 -1.91
N LYS A 59 -23.83 11.09 -1.72
CA LYS A 59 -24.80 10.86 -0.63
C LYS A 59 -24.17 10.96 0.76
N ILE A 60 -22.89 10.61 0.91
CA ILE A 60 -22.16 10.84 2.16
C ILE A 60 -21.95 12.33 2.40
N PHE A 61 -21.53 13.08 1.39
CA PHE A 61 -21.34 14.52 1.54
C PHE A 61 -22.65 15.19 1.99
N ASP A 62 -23.78 14.83 1.38
CA ASP A 62 -25.09 15.39 1.73
C ASP A 62 -25.52 15.08 3.17
N ARG A 63 -25.11 13.93 3.72
CA ARG A 63 -25.50 13.48 5.07
C ARG A 63 -24.55 13.88 6.17
N PHE A 64 -23.26 13.92 5.86
CA PHE A 64 -22.18 14.06 6.84
C PHE A 64 -21.35 15.33 6.64
N GLY A 65 -21.59 16.09 5.57
CA GLY A 65 -20.88 17.32 5.24
C GLY A 65 -19.43 17.13 4.77
N ARG A 66 -18.91 15.90 4.81
CA ARG A 66 -17.53 15.60 4.38
C ARG A 66 -17.37 14.20 3.80
N SER A 67 -16.92 14.16 2.55
CA SER A 67 -16.57 12.96 1.80
C SER A 67 -15.32 13.23 0.98
N ASP A 68 -14.22 12.56 1.30
CA ASP A 68 -12.94 12.69 0.60
C ASP A 68 -12.72 11.42 -0.24
N ARG A 69 -12.82 11.54 -1.58
CA ARG A 69 -12.66 10.42 -2.54
C ARG A 69 -11.25 10.42 -3.15
N GLU A 70 -10.75 9.22 -3.49
CA GLU A 70 -9.46 9.04 -4.20
C GLU A 70 -8.27 9.71 -3.50
N VAL A 71 -8.31 9.75 -2.16
CA VAL A 71 -7.36 10.48 -1.33
C VAL A 71 -5.94 9.98 -1.63
N PRO A 72 -5.05 10.85 -2.14
CA PRO A 72 -3.69 10.45 -2.48
C PRO A 72 -2.90 10.14 -1.22
N LEU A 73 -2.11 9.08 -1.31
CA LEU A 73 -1.13 8.68 -0.31
C LEU A 73 0.22 8.52 -1.00
N THR A 74 1.05 9.54 -0.91
CA THR A 74 2.34 9.58 -1.61
C THR A 74 3.43 9.07 -0.68
N VAL A 75 4.08 7.98 -1.09
CA VAL A 75 5.22 7.38 -0.40
C VAL A 75 6.48 7.82 -1.12
N THR A 76 7.45 8.34 -0.37
CA THR A 76 8.75 8.77 -0.87
C THR A 76 9.88 8.10 -0.08
N PHE A 77 10.92 7.68 -0.79
CA PHE A 77 12.14 7.16 -0.17
C PHE A 77 13.33 7.31 -1.13
N GLY A 78 14.24 8.23 -0.83
CA GLY A 78 15.33 8.60 -1.75
C GLY A 78 14.80 9.01 -3.13
N ASN A 79 15.16 8.28 -4.17
CA ASN A 79 14.71 8.54 -5.55
C ASN A 79 13.36 7.88 -5.87
N PHE A 80 12.80 7.09 -4.97
CA PHE A 80 11.52 6.43 -5.15
C PHE A 80 10.36 7.36 -4.77
N GLN A 81 9.33 7.39 -5.62
CA GLN A 81 8.04 8.00 -5.32
C GLN A 81 6.91 7.16 -5.90
N LYS A 82 5.88 6.88 -5.09
CA LYS A 82 4.66 6.19 -5.53
C LYS A 82 3.45 6.74 -4.80
N THR A 83 2.39 7.01 -5.55
CA THR A 83 1.12 7.47 -5.00
C THR A 83 0.09 6.33 -5.05
N TYR A 84 -0.43 5.98 -3.88
CA TYR A 84 -1.61 5.15 -3.72
C TYR A 84 -2.86 6.03 -3.63
N ARG A 85 -4.04 5.42 -3.79
CA ARG A 85 -5.32 6.10 -3.60
C ARG A 85 -6.20 5.28 -2.67
N LEU A 86 -6.68 5.93 -1.61
CA LEU A 86 -7.80 5.43 -0.82
C LEU A 86 -9.07 5.77 -1.57
N ASP A 87 -9.96 4.80 -1.75
CA ASP A 87 -11.21 5.05 -2.49
C ASP A 87 -12.05 6.12 -1.81
N LEU A 88 -12.25 6.00 -0.49
CA LEU A 88 -13.12 6.90 0.24
C LEU A 88 -12.74 7.06 1.72
N VAL A 89 -12.75 8.31 2.18
CA VAL A 89 -12.63 8.70 3.58
C VAL A 89 -13.82 9.56 3.99
N VAL A 90 -14.51 9.16 5.06
CA VAL A 90 -15.72 9.81 5.60
C VAL A 90 -15.36 10.54 6.89
N GLU A 91 -15.81 11.79 7.02
CA GLU A 91 -15.54 12.65 8.20
C GLU A 91 -14.03 12.71 8.58
N SER A 92 -13.12 12.63 7.60
CA SER A 92 -11.65 12.52 7.81
C SER A 92 -11.22 11.39 8.74
N ALA A 93 -12.02 10.34 8.87
CA ALA A 93 -11.79 9.32 9.88
C ALA A 93 -12.05 7.90 9.34
N GLY A 94 -13.25 7.66 8.81
CA GLY A 94 -13.68 6.34 8.35
C GLY A 94 -13.16 6.02 6.96
N ARG A 95 -12.37 4.97 6.82
CA ARG A 95 -11.76 4.56 5.54
C ARG A 95 -12.54 3.39 4.95
N TYR A 96 -12.94 3.52 3.69
CA TYR A 96 -13.70 2.51 2.96
C TYR A 96 -13.01 2.22 1.63
N GLU A 97 -12.75 0.94 1.37
CA GLU A 97 -12.29 0.43 0.08
C GLU A 97 -13.50 -0.16 -0.63
N LEU A 98 -13.82 0.33 -1.83
CA LEU A 98 -15.00 -0.09 -2.56
C LEU A 98 -14.61 -1.08 -3.66
N LYS A 99 -15.39 -2.15 -3.80
CA LYS A 99 -15.15 -3.19 -4.81
C LYS A 99 -16.40 -3.56 -5.57
N THR A 100 -16.19 -4.02 -6.81
CA THR A 100 -17.23 -4.66 -7.63
C THR A 100 -16.74 -6.02 -8.13
N VAL A 101 -16.49 -6.92 -7.18
CA VAL A 101 -15.85 -8.23 -7.41
C VAL A 101 -16.75 -9.38 -6.99
N ALA A 102 -16.59 -10.56 -7.60
CA ALA A 102 -17.41 -11.72 -7.26
C ALA A 102 -17.29 -12.15 -5.78
N ALA A 103 -16.13 -11.92 -5.17
CA ALA A 103 -15.88 -12.15 -3.74
C ALA A 103 -14.69 -11.30 -3.26
N ILE A 104 -14.70 -10.91 -1.98
CA ILE A 104 -13.54 -10.28 -1.33
C ILE A 104 -12.42 -11.32 -1.17
N LYS A 105 -11.23 -11.02 -1.70
CA LYS A 105 -10.04 -11.90 -1.66
C LYS A 105 -9.00 -11.37 -0.68
N GLU A 106 -8.06 -12.23 -0.29
CA GLU A 106 -6.92 -11.87 0.56
C GLU A 106 -6.05 -10.75 -0.03
N SER A 107 -5.95 -10.66 -1.36
CA SER A 107 -5.26 -9.55 -2.03
C SER A 107 -5.89 -8.19 -1.73
N HIS A 108 -7.22 -8.11 -1.64
CA HIS A 108 -7.93 -6.87 -1.29
C HIS A 108 -7.67 -6.50 0.18
N ILE A 109 -7.65 -7.49 1.07
CA ILE A 109 -7.33 -7.29 2.49
C ILE A 109 -5.87 -6.81 2.63
N GLY A 110 -4.94 -7.43 1.90
CA GLY A 110 -3.54 -7.03 1.85
C GLY A 110 -3.34 -5.60 1.37
N GLN A 111 -4.08 -5.17 0.34
CA GLN A 111 -4.10 -3.79 -0.14
C GLN A 111 -4.53 -2.82 0.97
N VAL A 112 -5.65 -3.10 1.65
CA VAL A 112 -6.15 -2.25 2.74
C VAL A 112 -5.19 -2.25 3.94
N LEU A 113 -4.60 -3.38 4.31
CA LEU A 113 -3.60 -3.45 5.36
C LEU A 113 -2.35 -2.62 5.02
N ASN A 114 -1.94 -2.61 3.74
CA ASN A 114 -0.83 -1.77 3.29
C ASN A 114 -1.14 -0.28 3.50
N TYR A 115 -2.36 0.17 3.14
CA TYR A 115 -2.80 1.55 3.39
C TYR A 115 -2.84 1.90 4.87
N LEU A 116 -3.43 1.03 5.70
CA LEU A 116 -3.50 1.25 7.14
C LEU A 116 -2.10 1.39 7.75
N ARG A 117 -1.14 0.59 7.31
CA ARG A 117 0.25 0.66 7.79
C ARG A 117 1.00 1.90 7.33
N LEU A 118 0.80 2.33 6.09
CA LEU A 118 1.39 3.56 5.56
C LEU A 118 0.86 4.81 6.30
N LEU A 119 -0.42 4.81 6.64
CA LEU A 119 -1.08 5.91 7.35
C LEU A 119 -0.92 5.87 8.88
N ASP A 120 -0.26 4.84 9.40
CA ASP A 120 -0.27 4.49 10.83
C ASP A 120 -1.70 4.50 11.43
N ALA A 121 -2.64 3.90 10.70
CA ALA A 121 -4.05 3.79 11.02
C ALA A 121 -4.45 2.36 11.42
N THR A 122 -5.61 2.22 12.05
CA THR A 122 -6.03 0.95 12.68
C THR A 122 -7.15 0.22 11.98
N ARG A 123 -8.04 0.92 11.26
CA ARG A 123 -9.32 0.35 10.84
C ARG A 123 -9.80 0.89 9.51
N ALA A 124 -10.29 -0.03 8.68
CA ALA A 124 -10.98 0.26 7.45
C ALA A 124 -12.05 -0.80 7.20
N LYS A 125 -12.88 -0.59 6.18
CA LYS A 125 -13.87 -1.56 5.74
C LYS A 125 -13.82 -1.71 4.23
N ILE A 126 -13.86 -2.95 3.77
CA ILE A 126 -14.08 -3.26 2.35
C ILE A 126 -15.59 -3.39 2.15
N VAL A 127 -16.12 -2.73 1.13
CA VAL A 127 -17.54 -2.80 0.74
C VAL A 127 -17.62 -3.28 -0.71
N ASN A 128 -18.30 -4.40 -0.94
CA ASN A 128 -18.42 -5.03 -2.24
C ASN A 128 -19.87 -4.92 -2.76
N PHE A 129 -20.04 -4.25 -3.90
CA PHE A 129 -21.34 -3.95 -4.51
C PHE A 129 -21.76 -4.93 -5.62
N ARG A 130 -20.90 -5.88 -6.00
CA ARG A 130 -21.18 -6.77 -7.15
C ARG A 130 -22.30 -7.77 -6.91
N LEU A 131 -22.53 -8.16 -5.66
CA LEU A 131 -23.49 -9.19 -5.31
C LEU A 131 -24.92 -8.60 -5.24
N ARG A 132 -25.93 -9.49 -5.20
CA ARG A 132 -27.34 -9.07 -5.02
C ARG A 132 -27.60 -8.37 -3.70
N ARG A 133 -26.70 -8.54 -2.72
CA ARG A 133 -26.68 -7.82 -1.46
C ARG A 133 -25.29 -7.25 -1.27
N VAL A 134 -25.19 -6.07 -0.69
CA VAL A 134 -23.89 -5.50 -0.31
C VAL A 134 -23.19 -6.44 0.66
N GLU A 135 -22.00 -6.88 0.27
CA GLU A 135 -21.08 -7.64 1.13
C GLU A 135 -20.08 -6.66 1.72
N SER A 136 -19.64 -6.89 2.96
CA SER A 136 -18.60 -6.06 3.56
C SER A 136 -17.73 -6.80 4.55
N LYS A 137 -16.50 -6.31 4.75
CA LYS A 137 -15.51 -6.91 5.65
C LYS A 137 -14.73 -5.84 6.40
N PHE A 138 -14.69 -5.94 7.72
CA PHE A 138 -13.79 -5.12 8.54
C PHE A 138 -12.33 -5.57 8.36
N VAL A 139 -11.43 -4.60 8.25
CA VAL A 139 -9.98 -4.82 8.23
C VAL A 139 -9.37 -4.06 9.41
N ASN A 140 -8.69 -4.80 10.28
CA ASN A 140 -8.08 -4.27 11.50
C ASN A 140 -6.56 -4.42 11.43
N CYS A 141 -5.84 -3.34 11.71
CA CYS A 141 -4.39 -3.28 11.81
C CYS A 141 -4.00 -2.83 13.22
N SER A 142 -3.37 -3.71 13.98
CA SER A 142 -2.85 -3.39 15.31
C SER A 142 -1.43 -2.82 15.27
N ASP A 143 -0.68 -3.09 14.20
CA ASP A 143 0.70 -2.65 14.04
C ASP A 143 0.78 -1.11 14.15
N THR A 144 1.71 -0.61 14.96
CA THR A 144 2.11 0.81 14.93
C THR A 144 3.38 0.97 14.10
N LEU A 145 3.58 2.17 13.55
CA LEU A 145 4.82 2.51 12.87
C LEU A 145 6.04 2.35 13.78
N ALA A 146 5.90 2.73 15.06
CA ALA A 146 6.95 2.55 16.06
C ALA A 146 7.34 1.06 16.22
N GLN A 147 6.35 0.17 16.37
CA GLN A 147 6.60 -1.27 16.45
C GLN A 147 7.24 -1.82 15.17
N ARG A 148 6.75 -1.38 14.01
CA ARG A 148 7.27 -1.80 12.69
C ARG A 148 8.71 -1.37 12.44
N ARG A 149 9.17 -0.29 13.09
CA ARG A 149 10.55 0.23 13.01
C ARG A 149 11.46 -0.34 14.11
N ALA A 150 10.89 -0.94 15.16
CA ALA A 150 11.61 -1.56 16.28
C ALA A 150 12.07 -2.99 15.94
N PHE A 151 12.88 -3.13 14.89
CA PHE A 151 13.49 -4.41 14.49
C PHE A 151 15.01 -4.41 14.72
N GLU A 152 15.58 -5.60 14.84
CA GLU A 152 17.02 -5.84 14.85
C GLU A 152 17.45 -6.41 13.50
N VAL A 153 18.72 -6.20 13.15
CA VAL A 153 19.29 -6.68 11.89
C VAL A 153 20.38 -7.69 12.22
N ASP A 154 20.21 -8.92 11.75
CA ASP A 154 21.28 -9.90 11.67
C ASP A 154 21.75 -9.99 10.21
N SER A 155 23.02 -9.67 9.98
CA SER A 155 23.66 -9.72 8.67
C SER A 155 24.83 -10.71 8.61
N GLY A 156 24.96 -11.62 9.60
CA GLY A 156 26.09 -12.56 9.68
C GLY A 156 26.25 -13.43 8.44
N ASP A 157 25.14 -13.85 7.83
CA ASP A 157 25.10 -14.66 6.61
C ASP A 157 24.87 -13.86 5.33
N TYR A 158 24.78 -12.53 5.41
CA TYR A 158 24.63 -11.69 4.23
C TYR A 158 25.92 -11.72 3.38
N ARG A 159 25.78 -11.99 2.09
CA ARG A 159 26.90 -12.03 1.12
C ARG A 159 26.68 -11.10 -0.09
N GLY A 160 25.63 -10.28 -0.06
CA GLY A 160 25.30 -9.34 -1.14
C GLY A 160 26.08 -8.02 -1.06
N PRO A 161 25.82 -7.08 -1.98
CA PRO A 161 26.44 -5.75 -1.97
C PRO A 161 26.09 -4.96 -0.71
N ALA A 162 27.08 -4.32 -0.07
CA ALA A 162 26.87 -3.49 1.11
C ALA A 162 25.80 -2.40 0.89
N ILE A 163 25.78 -1.78 -0.30
CA ILE A 163 24.79 -0.76 -0.66
C ILE A 163 23.34 -1.29 -0.61
N LEU A 164 23.11 -2.53 -1.01
CA LEU A 164 21.77 -3.12 -0.99
C LEU A 164 21.30 -3.34 0.45
N LEU A 165 22.18 -3.83 1.32
CA LEU A 165 21.90 -3.98 2.75
C LEU A 165 21.63 -2.62 3.40
N ASP A 166 22.49 -1.63 3.18
CA ASP A 166 22.37 -0.29 3.76
C ASP A 166 21.06 0.39 3.35
N VAL A 167 20.72 0.36 2.05
CA VAL A 167 19.48 0.94 1.54
C VAL A 167 18.26 0.19 2.08
N THR A 168 18.33 -1.14 2.18
CA THR A 168 17.23 -1.94 2.76
C THR A 168 16.99 -1.58 4.21
N ILE A 169 18.05 -1.50 5.03
CA ILE A 169 17.93 -1.14 6.44
C ILE A 169 17.37 0.28 6.57
N SER A 170 17.92 1.24 5.83
CA SER A 170 17.43 2.64 5.84
C SER A 170 15.96 2.71 5.46
N MET A 171 15.55 2.01 4.39
CA MET A 171 14.16 1.93 3.95
C MET A 171 13.25 1.36 5.03
N LEU A 172 13.65 0.28 5.71
CA LEU A 172 12.86 -0.32 6.77
C LEU A 172 12.80 0.56 8.03
N ARG A 173 13.85 1.34 8.32
CA ARG A 173 13.83 2.31 9.42
C ARG A 173 12.89 3.49 9.13
N ASP A 174 12.76 3.90 7.87
CA ASP A 174 11.85 4.96 7.46
C ASP A 174 10.42 4.44 7.26
N LEU A 175 10.21 3.49 6.37
CA LEU A 175 8.87 3.01 6.03
C LEU A 175 8.31 2.06 7.09
N GLY A 176 9.15 1.32 7.81
CA GLY A 176 8.74 0.23 8.70
C GLY A 176 8.55 -1.10 7.97
N THR A 177 8.57 -2.22 8.72
CA THR A 177 8.34 -3.60 8.23
C THR A 177 6.86 -3.92 7.99
N LYS A 178 6.52 -4.97 7.22
CA LYS A 178 5.14 -5.45 6.93
C LYS A 178 4.33 -4.66 5.89
N LEU A 179 4.97 -3.87 5.02
CA LEU A 179 4.33 -3.32 3.82
C LEU A 179 4.31 -4.37 2.70
N ALA A 180 3.61 -4.05 1.60
CA ALA A 180 3.62 -4.89 0.41
C ALA A 180 5.05 -5.07 -0.13
N ASN A 181 5.41 -6.31 -0.49
CA ASN A 181 6.73 -6.63 -1.05
C ASN A 181 7.02 -5.85 -2.34
N SER A 182 5.99 -5.57 -3.15
CA SER A 182 6.13 -4.73 -4.35
C SER A 182 6.65 -3.34 -4.03
N LEU A 183 6.16 -2.71 -2.96
CA LEU A 183 6.64 -1.41 -2.52
C LEU A 183 8.12 -1.44 -2.16
N TYR A 184 8.55 -2.42 -1.36
CA TYR A 184 9.97 -2.55 -1.01
C TYR A 184 10.84 -2.82 -2.25
N THR A 185 10.38 -3.69 -3.14
CA THR A 185 11.11 -4.03 -4.37
C THR A 185 11.28 -2.79 -5.25
N GLU A 186 10.21 -2.04 -5.50
CA GLU A 186 10.25 -0.82 -6.29
C GLU A 186 11.14 0.25 -5.63
N CYS A 187 11.06 0.44 -4.30
CA CYS A 187 11.96 1.31 -3.56
C CYS A 187 13.44 0.94 -3.76
N LEU A 188 13.77 -0.35 -3.63
CA LEU A 188 15.14 -0.83 -3.80
C LEU A 188 15.63 -0.62 -5.23
N LEU A 189 14.82 -0.97 -6.23
CA LEU A 189 15.16 -0.79 -7.64
C LEU A 189 15.41 0.69 -7.99
N SER A 190 14.58 1.61 -7.50
CA SER A 190 14.75 3.05 -7.77
C SER A 190 15.99 3.65 -7.09
N ASN A 191 16.48 3.06 -6.00
CA ASN A 191 17.59 3.63 -5.21
C ASN A 191 18.94 2.93 -5.44
N VAL A 192 18.92 1.61 -5.72
CA VAL A 192 20.13 0.80 -5.94
C VAL A 192 20.39 0.59 -7.45
N GLY A 193 19.37 0.81 -8.28
CA GLY A 193 19.43 0.63 -9.73
C GLY A 193 18.93 -0.74 -10.19
N HIS A 194 18.67 -0.84 -11.50
CA HIS A 194 18.19 -2.06 -12.13
C HIS A 194 19.32 -3.09 -12.28
N THR A 195 20.51 -2.70 -12.73
CA THR A 195 21.47 -3.68 -13.27
C THR A 195 22.94 -3.38 -12.93
N GLN A 196 23.68 -4.40 -12.50
CA GLN A 196 25.14 -4.40 -12.60
C GLN A 196 25.57 -5.09 -13.89
N ARG A 197 26.30 -4.37 -14.75
CA ARG A 197 26.96 -4.95 -15.92
C ARG A 197 28.19 -5.74 -15.46
N ARG A 198 28.14 -7.07 -15.53
CA ARG A 198 29.27 -7.94 -15.17
C ARG A 198 29.81 -8.66 -16.41
N GLN A 199 31.13 -8.80 -16.47
CA GLN A 199 31.77 -9.63 -17.48
C GLN A 199 31.54 -11.10 -17.09
N ILE A 200 30.84 -11.83 -17.95
CA ILE A 200 30.48 -13.23 -17.69
C ILE A 200 31.56 -14.22 -18.14
N TRP A 201 32.47 -13.78 -19.02
CA TRP A 201 33.59 -14.59 -19.52
C TRP A 201 34.90 -13.84 -19.29
N ARG A 202 35.80 -14.38 -18.46
CA ARG A 202 37.07 -13.71 -18.10
C ARG A 202 38.00 -13.46 -19.29
N ASP A 203 37.85 -14.25 -20.35
CA ASP A 203 38.66 -14.25 -21.57
C ASP A 203 38.00 -13.52 -22.76
N ARG A 204 36.75 -13.04 -22.62
CA ARG A 204 36.00 -12.38 -23.70
C ARG A 204 35.32 -11.11 -23.21
N ASN A 205 35.24 -10.10 -24.07
CA ASN A 205 34.49 -8.85 -23.82
C ASN A 205 32.96 -9.06 -23.93
N VAL A 206 32.44 -10.04 -23.19
CA VAL A 206 31.02 -10.36 -23.12
C VAL A 206 30.51 -9.99 -21.74
N TYR A 207 29.53 -9.09 -21.72
CA TYR A 207 28.94 -8.54 -20.52
C TYR A 207 27.45 -8.88 -20.47
N GLN A 208 26.96 -9.18 -19.28
CA GLN A 208 25.54 -9.38 -19.01
C GLN A 208 25.12 -8.45 -17.88
N ASP A 209 23.91 -7.93 -18.00
CA ASP A 209 23.29 -7.12 -16.98
C ASP A 209 22.59 -8.05 -15.98
N PHE A 210 22.97 -7.93 -14.71
CA PHE A 210 22.38 -8.70 -13.61
C PHE A 210 21.50 -7.80 -12.77
N ASP A 211 20.23 -8.18 -12.60
CA ASP A 211 19.32 -7.50 -11.69
C ASP A 211 19.78 -7.71 -10.24
N LEU A 212 20.07 -6.63 -9.51
CA LEU A 212 20.56 -6.71 -8.12
C LEU A 212 19.49 -7.22 -7.13
N VAL A 213 18.22 -7.27 -7.56
CA VAL A 213 17.05 -7.62 -6.74
C VAL A 213 16.29 -8.84 -7.29
N ALA A 214 16.67 -9.36 -8.46
CA ALA A 214 16.08 -10.60 -8.97
C ALA A 214 16.66 -11.80 -8.21
N GLN A 215 15.82 -12.80 -7.91
CA GLN A 215 16.34 -14.12 -7.55
C GLN A 215 17.15 -14.62 -8.75
N ASP A 216 18.37 -15.10 -8.51
CA ASP A 216 19.24 -15.69 -9.51
C ASP A 216 18.54 -16.86 -10.23
N GLU A 217 17.78 -16.57 -11.28
CA GLU A 217 17.49 -17.48 -12.38
C GLU A 217 18.18 -16.93 -13.62
N ALA A 218 19.52 -16.96 -13.57
CA ALA A 218 20.32 -16.84 -14.77
C ALA A 218 20.04 -18.05 -15.67
N PHE A 219 19.06 -17.93 -16.57
CA PHE A 219 19.04 -18.75 -17.77
C PHE A 219 20.24 -18.33 -18.62
N VAL A 220 21.33 -19.08 -18.47
CA VAL A 220 22.36 -19.14 -19.52
C VAL A 220 21.68 -19.83 -20.71
N VAL A 221 21.14 -19.05 -21.63
CA VAL A 221 20.82 -19.57 -22.96
C VAL A 221 22.16 -19.81 -23.66
N THR A 222 22.73 -20.99 -23.47
CA THR A 222 23.70 -21.54 -24.42
C THR A 222 22.93 -21.90 -25.68
N SER A 223 22.82 -20.95 -26.61
CA SER A 223 22.69 -21.30 -28.02
C SER A 223 24.09 -21.44 -28.61
N LEU A 224 24.34 -22.60 -29.20
CA LEU A 224 25.54 -23.04 -29.92
C LEU A 224 26.14 -21.99 -30.86
#